data_AF-A0A8J3BR31-F1
#
_entry.id   AF-A0A8J3BR31-F1
#
_cell.length_a   1.000
_cell.length_b   1.000
_cell.length_c   1.000
_cell.angle_alpha   90.00
_cell.angle_beta   90.00
_cell.angle_gamma   90.00
#
_symmetry.space_group_name_H-M   'P 1'
#
loop_
_entity.id
_entity.type
_entity.pdbx_description
1 polymer ?
#
loop_
_entity_poly.entity_id
_entity_poly.type
_entity_poly.pdbx_seq_one_letter_code
_entity_poly.pdbx_strand_id
1 'polypeptide(L)'
;MAVTIVFGVIGLLVFVQTYSIQINTNKLAILVLAGLLLFIFIRFIFKKGNLNIKGFSIKKLKDFIYYFPQKKLVLGATYSLIRYLIFSFQFYYVLVLFKVDIGYLDAMTVITTMYLLASIIPSIFIFDVVIKGGIAVYLFSIIGVNELVSLSVVTIMWILNFVIPSIIGSFYVLYFKFPKVNE
;
A
#
# COMPACT_ATOMS: atom_id res chain seq x y z
N MET A 1 -0.92 1.72 6.68
CA MET A 1 -1.16 2.68 5.59
C MET A 1 -0.46 4.02 5.80
N ALA A 2 -0.48 4.63 7.01
CA ALA A 2 0.21 5.91 7.24
C ALA A 2 1.68 5.92 6.79
N VAL A 3 2.45 4.88 7.16
CA VAL A 3 3.84 4.70 6.69
C VAL A 3 3.93 4.69 5.16
N THR A 4 3.08 3.92 4.48
CA THR A 4 3.01 3.86 3.02
C THR A 4 2.71 5.21 2.38
N ILE A 5 1.85 6.02 2.98
CA ILE A 5 1.53 7.36 2.50
C ILE A 5 2.74 8.27 2.65
N VAL A 6 3.38 8.30 3.83
CA VAL A 6 4.52 9.17 4.09
C VAL A 6 5.69 8.86 3.15
N PHE A 7 6.15 7.60 3.12
CA PHE A 7 7.27 7.21 2.27
C PHE A 7 6.89 7.23 0.79
N GLY A 8 5.65 6.87 0.46
CA GLY A 8 5.16 6.87 -0.91
C GLY A 8 5.06 8.27 -1.52
N VAL A 9 4.64 9.27 -0.73
CA VAL A 9 4.63 10.68 -1.18
C VAL A 9 6.06 11.17 -1.40
N ILE A 10 6.99 10.87 -0.49
CA ILE A 10 8.41 11.22 -0.66
C ILE A 10 8.96 10.57 -1.94
N GLY A 11 8.74 9.26 -2.12
CA GLY A 11 9.16 8.53 -3.31
C GLY A 11 8.58 9.10 -4.59
N LEU A 12 7.27 9.39 -4.62
CA LEU A 12 6.61 9.99 -5.79
C LEU A 12 7.20 11.37 -6.13
N LEU A 13 7.46 12.22 -5.13
CA LEU A 13 8.07 13.53 -5.36
C LEU A 13 9.47 13.40 -5.96
N VAL A 14 10.31 12.52 -5.42
CA VAL A 14 11.65 12.24 -5.95
C VAL A 14 11.55 11.62 -7.35
N PHE A 15 10.63 10.68 -7.57
CA PHE A 15 10.42 10.02 -8.86
C PHE A 15 10.08 11.02 -9.97
N VAL A 16 9.14 11.93 -9.70
CA VAL A 16 8.73 12.97 -10.65
C VAL A 16 9.88 13.94 -10.96
N GLN A 17 10.67 14.29 -9.94
CA GLN A 17 11.82 15.18 -10.10
C GLN A 17 12.96 14.54 -10.89
N THR A 18 13.30 13.28 -10.60
CA THR A 18 14.45 12.58 -11.19
C THR A 18 14.20 12.15 -12.62
N TYR A 19 13.04 11.56 -12.91
CA TYR A 19 12.77 10.95 -14.21
C TYR A 19 12.04 11.87 -15.19
N SER A 20 11.86 13.15 -14.82
CA SER A 20 11.30 14.22 -15.65
C SER A 20 10.17 13.72 -16.55
N ILE A 21 9.25 12.97 -15.95
CA ILE A 21 8.16 12.34 -16.70
C ILE A 21 7.46 13.50 -17.40
N GLN A 22 7.31 13.41 -18.71
CA GLN A 22 6.48 14.34 -19.48
C GLN A 22 5.01 14.08 -19.10
N ILE A 23 4.68 14.34 -17.85
CA ILE A 23 3.32 14.28 -17.39
C ILE A 23 2.68 15.50 -18.02
N ASN A 24 1.82 15.24 -18.99
CA ASN A 24 0.90 16.25 -19.48
C ASN A 24 0.24 16.87 -18.26
N THR A 25 0.58 18.13 -17.96
CA THR A 25 0.20 18.85 -16.74
C THR A 25 -1.30 18.78 -16.49
N ASN A 26 -2.08 18.69 -17.56
CA ASN A 26 -3.52 18.52 -17.53
C ASN A 26 -3.95 17.17 -16.92
N LYS A 27 -3.28 16.05 -17.23
CA LYS A 27 -3.60 14.73 -16.65
C LYS A 27 -3.22 14.65 -15.17
N LEU A 28 -2.08 15.25 -14.78
CA LEU A 28 -1.69 15.34 -13.37
C LEU A 28 -2.68 16.20 -12.58
N ALA A 29 -3.06 17.36 -13.13
CA ALA A 29 -4.03 18.25 -12.53
C ALA A 29 -5.38 17.57 -12.34
N ILE A 30 -5.86 16.80 -13.32
CA ILE A 30 -7.10 16.03 -13.22
C ILE A 30 -7.01 14.97 -12.10
N LEU A 31 -5.90 14.26 -11.97
CA LEU A 31 -5.70 13.26 -10.90
C LEU A 31 -5.69 13.91 -9.51
N VAL A 32 -4.97 15.02 -9.37
CA VAL A 32 -4.90 15.79 -8.11
C VAL A 32 -6.26 16.42 -7.77
N LEU A 33 -6.98 16.95 -8.76
CA LEU A 33 -8.35 17.47 -8.61
C LEU A 33 -9.33 16.36 -8.22
N ALA A 34 -9.24 15.18 -8.82
CA ALA A 34 -10.08 14.04 -8.45
C ALA A 34 -9.80 13.57 -7.01
N GLY A 35 -8.52 13.51 -6.61
CA GLY A 35 -8.11 13.22 -5.23
C GLY A 35 -8.59 14.26 -4.23
N LEU A 36 -8.48 15.56 -4.58
CA LEU A 36 -9.01 16.67 -3.78
C LEU A 36 -10.53 16.63 -3.68
N LEU A 37 -11.24 16.35 -4.78
CA LEU A 37 -12.70 16.22 -4.79
C LEU A 37 -13.15 15.03 -3.94
N LEU A 38 -12.47 13.89 -4.01
CA LEU A 38 -12.70 12.75 -3.12
C LEU A 38 -12.46 13.12 -1.65
N PHE A 39 -11.36 13.81 -1.36
CA PHE A 39 -11.05 14.26 0.00
C PHE A 39 -12.09 15.28 0.52
N ILE A 40 -12.54 16.21 -0.31
CA ILE A 40 -13.59 17.18 0.00
C ILE A 40 -14.93 16.45 0.18
N PHE A 41 -15.24 15.46 -0.64
CA PHE A 41 -16.47 14.66 -0.53
C PHE A 41 -16.49 13.85 0.77
N ILE A 42 -15.38 13.20 1.11
CA ILE A 42 -15.17 12.55 2.40
C ILE A 42 -15.35 13.58 3.52
N ARG A 43 -14.65 14.72 3.47
CA ARG A 43 -14.77 15.79 4.48
C ARG A 43 -16.19 16.34 4.58
N PHE A 44 -16.94 16.44 3.48
CA PHE A 44 -18.33 16.89 3.46
C PHE A 44 -19.26 15.87 4.13
N ILE A 45 -19.07 14.58 3.85
CA ILE A 45 -19.75 13.48 4.58
C ILE A 45 -19.45 13.56 6.08
N PHE A 46 -18.19 13.77 6.46
CA PHE A 46 -17.77 13.88 7.86
C PHE A 46 -18.23 15.19 8.55
N LYS A 47 -18.32 16.31 7.83
CA LYS A 47 -18.72 17.63 8.35
C LYS A 47 -20.23 17.75 8.54
N LYS A 48 -21.04 16.99 7.77
CA LYS A 48 -22.49 16.86 7.97
C LYS A 48 -22.78 15.94 9.15
N GLY A 49 -22.25 16.29 10.32
CA GLY A 49 -22.05 15.49 11.54
C GLY A 49 -23.30 14.96 12.26
N ASN A 50 -24.40 14.75 11.55
CA ASN A 50 -25.61 14.05 12.01
C ASN A 50 -25.93 12.81 11.14
N LEU A 51 -24.95 12.28 10.42
CA LEU A 51 -25.12 10.98 9.76
C LEU A 51 -24.96 9.87 10.81
N ASN A 52 -26.04 9.60 11.55
CA ASN A 52 -26.22 8.35 12.30
C ASN A 52 -26.34 7.19 11.30
N ILE A 53 -25.22 6.81 10.68
CA ILE A 53 -25.15 5.61 9.85
C ILE A 53 -25.08 4.43 10.82
N LYS A 54 -26.24 3.79 11.05
CA LYS A 54 -26.38 2.48 11.71
C LYS A 54 -25.54 2.31 13.01
N GLY A 55 -25.54 3.33 13.90
CA GLY A 55 -24.98 3.20 15.27
C GLY A 55 -23.54 3.71 15.50
N PHE A 56 -22.83 4.17 14.47
CA PHE A 56 -21.51 4.78 14.61
C PHE A 56 -21.58 6.31 14.74
N SER A 57 -21.59 6.81 15.98
CA SER A 57 -21.46 8.24 16.24
C SER A 57 -20.00 8.69 16.08
N ILE A 58 -19.76 9.80 15.40
CA ILE A 58 -18.45 10.46 15.28
C ILE A 58 -17.84 10.74 16.66
N LYS A 59 -18.67 10.96 17.68
CA LYS A 59 -18.27 11.11 19.08
C LYS A 59 -17.58 9.84 19.61
N LYS A 60 -18.16 8.66 19.35
CA LYS A 60 -17.56 7.36 19.71
C LYS A 60 -16.21 7.12 19.02
N LEU A 61 -16.03 7.60 17.78
CA LEU A 61 -14.76 7.48 17.08
C LEU A 61 -13.67 8.36 17.72
N LYS A 62 -14.04 9.61 18.07
CA LYS A 62 -13.13 10.54 18.76
C LYS A 62 -12.76 10.04 20.14
N ASP A 63 -13.74 9.55 20.89
CA ASP A 63 -13.54 8.94 22.21
C ASP A 63 -12.66 7.68 22.08
N PHE A 64 -12.92 6.81 21.11
CA PHE A 64 -12.09 5.64 20.87
C PHE A 64 -10.63 6.01 20.60
N ILE A 65 -10.35 6.98 19.73
CA ILE A 65 -8.96 7.41 19.43
C ILE A 65 -8.31 8.02 20.68
N TYR A 66 -9.05 8.81 21.47
CA TYR A 66 -8.51 9.46 22.66
C TYR A 66 -8.23 8.48 23.81
N TYR A 67 -9.11 7.50 24.01
CA TYR A 67 -8.97 6.48 25.05
C TYR A 67 -8.15 5.26 24.62
N PHE A 68 -7.77 5.16 23.33
CA PHE A 68 -6.96 4.04 22.89
C PHE A 68 -5.55 4.13 23.49
N PRO A 69 -5.02 3.03 24.05
CA PRO A 69 -3.72 3.05 24.72
C PRO A 69 -2.60 3.42 23.75
N GLN A 70 -1.94 4.56 24.01
CA GLN A 70 -0.86 5.09 23.17
C GLN A 70 0.27 4.08 22.94
N LYS A 71 0.61 3.26 23.94
CA LYS A 71 1.61 2.19 23.81
C LYS A 71 1.27 1.22 22.66
N LYS A 72 0.00 0.85 22.49
CA LYS A 72 -0.44 -0.03 21.40
C LYS A 72 -0.37 0.67 20.04
N LEU A 73 -0.65 1.98 19.98
CA LEU A 73 -0.49 2.76 18.74
C LEU A 73 0.96 2.83 18.29
N VAL A 74 1.87 3.16 19.21
CA VAL A 74 3.31 3.23 18.93
C VAL A 74 3.84 1.86 18.49
N LEU A 75 3.44 0.79 19.19
CA LEU A 75 3.82 -0.56 18.82
C LEU A 75 3.32 -0.94 17.41
N GLY A 76 2.05 -0.65 17.10
CA GLY A 76 1.48 -0.90 15.77
C GLY A 76 2.16 -0.08 14.67
N ALA A 77 2.48 1.19 14.93
CA ALA A 77 3.22 2.04 14.01
C ALA A 77 4.63 1.49 13.75
N THR A 78 5.30 1.01 14.79
CA THR A 78 6.64 0.40 14.70
C THR A 78 6.61 -0.87 13.86
N TYR A 79 5.65 -1.78 14.09
CA TYR A 79 5.50 -2.97 13.26
C TYR A 79 5.15 -2.64 11.81
N SER A 80 4.33 -1.62 11.58
CA SER A 80 4.03 -1.15 10.22
C SER A 80 5.27 -0.61 9.51
N LEU A 81 6.16 0.07 10.24
CA LEU A 81 7.40 0.61 9.69
C LEU A 81 8.39 -0.51 9.36
N ILE A 82 8.62 -1.43 10.29
CA ILE A 82 9.52 -2.57 10.08
C ILE A 82 9.05 -3.42 8.89
N ARG A 83 7.76 -3.76 8.84
CA ARG A 83 7.18 -4.50 7.71
C ARG A 83 7.42 -3.79 6.38
N TYR A 84 7.22 -2.47 6.35
CA TYR A 84 7.43 -1.67 5.14
C TYR A 84 8.89 -1.76 4.68
N LEU A 85 9.84 -1.53 5.57
CA LEU A 85 11.27 -1.59 5.26
C LEU A 85 11.70 -2.98 4.78
N ILE A 86 11.25 -4.04 5.44
CA ILE A 86 11.54 -5.43 5.03
C ILE A 86 11.00 -5.68 3.62
N PHE A 87 9.75 -5.32 3.33
CA PHE A 87 9.15 -5.57 2.03
C PHE A 87 9.78 -4.74 0.91
N SER A 88 10.10 -3.47 1.17
CA SER A 88 10.83 -2.63 0.23
C SER A 88 12.22 -3.19 -0.08
N PHE A 89 12.97 -3.58 0.96
CA PHE A 89 14.30 -4.18 0.78
C PHE A 89 14.22 -5.52 0.05
N GLN A 90 13.26 -6.38 0.41
CA GLN A 90 13.04 -7.66 -0.27
C GLN A 90 12.73 -7.45 -1.76
N PHE A 91 11.90 -6.46 -2.11
CA PHE A 91 11.62 -6.15 -3.51
C PHE A 91 12.89 -5.77 -4.27
N TYR A 92 13.70 -4.88 -3.68
CA TYR A 92 15.00 -4.50 -4.26
C TYR A 92 15.94 -5.70 -4.41
N TYR A 93 16.02 -6.54 -3.38
CA TYR A 93 16.87 -7.72 -3.43
C TYR A 93 16.46 -8.66 -4.56
N VAL A 94 15.15 -8.87 -4.78
CA VAL A 94 14.66 -9.65 -5.91
C VAL A 94 15.05 -9.00 -7.25
N LEU A 95 14.95 -7.68 -7.40
CA LEU A 95 15.45 -6.97 -8.60
C LEU A 95 16.94 -7.25 -8.87
N VAL A 96 17.77 -7.21 -7.83
CA VAL A 96 19.20 -7.52 -7.93
C VAL A 96 19.43 -8.98 -8.34
N LEU A 97 18.62 -9.93 -7.85
CA LEU A 97 18.68 -11.33 -8.28
C LEU A 97 18.35 -11.51 -9.77
N PHE A 98 17.46 -10.67 -10.31
CA PHE A 98 17.19 -10.60 -11.76
C PHE A 98 18.26 -9.83 -12.54
N LYS A 99 19.36 -9.42 -11.90
CA LYS A 99 20.47 -8.67 -12.50
C LYS A 99 20.04 -7.33 -13.09
N VAL A 100 19.05 -6.68 -12.48
CA VAL A 100 18.67 -5.32 -12.83
C VAL A 100 19.75 -4.35 -12.35
N ASP A 101 20.36 -3.62 -13.27
CA ASP A 101 21.36 -2.59 -12.97
C ASP A 101 20.65 -1.31 -12.51
N ILE A 102 20.39 -1.23 -11.20
CA ILE A 102 19.69 -0.10 -10.59
C ILE A 102 20.31 0.24 -9.24
N GLY A 103 20.57 1.53 -9.03
CA GLY A 103 21.01 2.05 -7.75
C GLY A 103 19.97 1.79 -6.66
N TYR A 104 20.42 1.53 -5.42
CA TYR A 104 19.51 1.28 -4.30
C TYR A 104 18.49 2.41 -4.11
N LEU A 105 18.93 3.67 -4.17
CA LEU A 105 18.06 4.84 -3.97
C LEU A 105 17.04 5.01 -5.09
N ASP A 106 17.45 4.75 -6.34
CA ASP A 106 16.55 4.78 -7.49
C ASP A 106 15.50 3.68 -7.39
N ALA A 107 15.91 2.46 -7.03
CA ALA A 107 14.98 1.36 -6.77
C ALA A 107 14.00 1.70 -5.65
N MET A 108 14.48 2.21 -4.51
CA MET A 108 13.61 2.63 -3.41
C MET A 108 12.61 3.70 -3.86
N THR A 109 13.05 4.66 -4.67
CA THR A 109 12.17 5.70 -5.23
C THR A 109 11.02 5.06 -6.01
N VAL A 110 11.31 4.18 -6.97
CA VAL A 110 10.29 3.50 -7.77
C VAL A 110 9.39 2.58 -6.94
N ILE A 111 9.97 1.79 -6.03
CA ILE A 111 9.24 0.84 -5.17
C ILE A 111 8.27 1.57 -4.23
N THR A 112 8.73 2.65 -3.58
CA THR A 112 7.88 3.42 -2.66
C THR A 112 6.75 4.14 -3.40
N THR A 113 7.00 4.65 -4.61
CA THR A 113 5.96 5.17 -5.52
C THR A 113 4.96 4.09 -5.92
N MET A 114 5.43 2.90 -6.30
CA MET A 114 4.58 1.76 -6.64
C MET A 114 3.65 1.39 -5.49
N TYR A 115 4.17 1.33 -4.27
CA TYR A 115 3.37 1.00 -3.08
C TYR A 115 2.30 2.05 -2.78
N LEU A 116 2.59 3.34 -3.02
CA LEU A 116 1.59 4.40 -2.89
C LEU A 116 0.44 4.18 -3.89
N LEU A 117 0.77 4.05 -5.17
CA LEU A 117 -0.23 3.89 -6.23
C LEU A 117 -1.07 2.62 -6.04
N ALA A 118 -0.42 1.51 -5.69
CA ALA A 118 -1.10 0.26 -5.41
C ALA A 118 -2.03 0.34 -4.19
N SER A 119 -1.75 1.22 -3.21
CA SER A 119 -2.59 1.36 -2.02
C SER A 119 -3.91 2.11 -2.26
N ILE A 120 -4.03 2.83 -3.37
CA ILE A 120 -5.23 3.60 -3.73
C ILE A 120 -6.30 2.70 -4.33
N ILE A 121 -5.89 1.68 -5.07
CA ILE A 121 -6.81 0.83 -5.83
C ILE A 121 -7.40 -0.23 -4.89
N PRO A 122 -8.72 -0.25 -4.67
CA PRO A 122 -9.36 -1.33 -3.93
C PRO A 122 -9.25 -2.62 -4.77
N SER A 123 -8.60 -3.64 -4.21
CA SER A 123 -8.37 -4.93 -4.88
C SER A 123 -8.99 -6.08 -4.09
N ILE A 124 -9.54 -7.06 -4.82
CA ILE A 124 -9.76 -8.40 -4.28
C ILE A 124 -8.42 -9.15 -4.36
N PHE A 125 -8.13 -10.02 -3.41
CA PHE A 125 -6.82 -10.66 -3.25
C PHE A 125 -6.24 -11.31 -4.52
N ILE A 126 -7.07 -11.90 -5.40
CA ILE A 126 -6.65 -12.52 -6.67
C ILE A 126 -6.18 -11.47 -7.68
N PHE A 127 -6.84 -10.31 -7.73
CA PHE A 127 -6.51 -9.23 -8.64
C PHE A 127 -5.39 -8.33 -8.13
N ASP A 128 -5.02 -8.44 -6.86
CA ASP A 128 -3.97 -7.63 -6.23
C ASP A 128 -2.62 -7.76 -6.94
N VAL A 129 -2.24 -8.98 -7.34
CA VAL A 129 -0.99 -9.24 -8.07
C VAL A 129 -1.01 -8.62 -9.48
N VAL A 130 -2.16 -8.65 -10.16
CA VAL A 130 -2.32 -8.10 -11.52
C VAL A 130 -2.25 -6.57 -11.48
N ILE A 131 -2.95 -5.96 -10.52
CA ILE A 131 -2.96 -4.50 -10.34
C ILE A 131 -1.55 -4.01 -10.01
N LYS A 132 -0.88 -4.64 -9.04
CA LYS A 132 0.51 -4.31 -8.68
C LYS A 132 1.47 -4.59 -9.84
N GLY A 133 1.26 -5.66 -10.59
CA GLY A 133 2.05 -6.00 -11.77
C GLY A 133 1.98 -4.91 -12.83
N GLY A 134 0.78 -4.43 -13.16
CA GLY A 134 0.58 -3.34 -14.13
C GLY A 134 1.25 -2.03 -13.69
N ILE A 135 1.10 -1.65 -12.41
CA ILE A 135 1.76 -0.44 -11.86
C ILE A 135 3.28 -0.60 -11.89
N ALA A 136 3.80 -1.77 -11.52
CA ALA A 136 5.23 -2.04 -11.54
C ALA A 136 5.78 -1.94 -12.96
N VAL A 137 5.17 -2.63 -13.93
CA VAL A 137 5.57 -2.55 -15.35
C VAL A 137 5.61 -1.10 -15.83
N TYR A 138 4.56 -0.32 -15.55
CA TYR A 138 4.53 1.09 -15.91
C TYR A 138 5.68 1.90 -15.29
N LEU A 139 5.91 1.78 -13.98
CA LEU A 139 6.93 2.59 -13.31
C LEU A 139 8.37 2.13 -13.62
N PHE A 140 8.59 0.82 -13.68
CA PHE A 140 9.91 0.23 -13.94
C PHE A 140 10.31 0.33 -15.42
N SER A 141 9.36 0.37 -16.37
CA SER A 141 9.68 0.64 -17.77
C SER A 141 10.23 2.05 -18.00
N ILE A 142 9.80 3.04 -17.21
CA ILE A 142 10.32 4.43 -17.28
C ILE A 142 11.83 4.47 -17.02
N ILE A 143 12.33 3.54 -16.21
CA ILE A 143 13.75 3.41 -15.86
C ILE A 143 14.46 2.29 -16.63
N GLY A 144 13.86 1.81 -17.71
CA GLY A 144 14.48 0.83 -18.63
C GLY A 144 14.45 -0.62 -18.17
N VAL A 145 13.71 -0.97 -17.12
CA VAL A 145 13.60 -2.35 -16.66
C VAL A 145 12.59 -3.11 -17.51
N ASN A 146 12.97 -4.33 -17.89
CA ASN A 146 12.14 -5.21 -18.71
C ASN A 146 10.78 -5.53 -18.02
N GLU A 147 9.71 -5.55 -18.82
CA GLU A 147 8.35 -5.78 -18.34
C GLU A 147 8.18 -7.16 -17.68
N LEU A 148 8.76 -8.21 -18.29
CA LEU A 148 8.72 -9.57 -17.75
C LEU A 148 9.45 -9.64 -16.41
N VAL A 149 10.60 -8.97 -16.28
CA VAL A 149 11.34 -8.90 -15.01
C VAL A 149 10.48 -8.24 -13.94
N SER A 150 9.84 -7.11 -14.25
CA SER A 150 8.96 -6.40 -13.32
C SER A 150 7.79 -7.28 -12.88
N LEU A 151 7.13 -7.98 -13.81
CA LEU A 151 6.04 -8.91 -13.52
C LEU A 151 6.50 -10.09 -12.65
N SER A 152 7.66 -10.68 -12.96
CA SER A 152 8.22 -11.78 -12.18
C SER A 152 8.54 -11.34 -10.75
N VAL A 153 9.16 -10.18 -10.56
CA VAL A 153 9.47 -9.62 -9.24
C VAL A 153 8.19 -9.43 -8.42
N VAL A 154 7.16 -8.80 -8.98
CA VAL A 154 5.87 -8.61 -8.29
C VAL A 154 5.23 -9.94 -7.92
N THR A 155 5.26 -10.91 -8.84
CA THR A 155 4.67 -12.23 -8.60
C THR A 155 5.38 -12.98 -7.48
N ILE A 156 6.71 -12.97 -7.47
CA ILE A 156 7.52 -13.56 -6.40
C ILE A 156 7.21 -12.87 -5.06
N MET A 157 7.17 -11.54 -5.04
CA MET A 157 6.83 -10.77 -3.86
C MET A 157 5.43 -11.11 -3.33
N TRP A 158 4.45 -11.29 -4.21
CA TRP A 158 3.10 -11.70 -3.84
C TRP A 158 3.07 -13.14 -3.29
N ILE A 159 3.79 -14.07 -3.91
CA ILE A 159 3.89 -15.45 -3.41
C ILE A 159 4.48 -15.46 -2.00
N LEU A 160 5.63 -14.82 -1.81
CA LEU A 160 6.36 -14.83 -0.55
C LEU A 160 5.58 -14.12 0.58
N ASN A 161 4.98 -12.98 0.30
CA ASN A 161 4.41 -12.12 1.34
C ASN A 161 2.91 -12.29 1.55
N PHE A 162 2.20 -12.92 0.60
CA PHE A 162 0.76 -13.12 0.68
C PHE A 162 0.37 -14.59 0.58
N VAL A 163 0.79 -15.29 -0.47
CA VAL A 163 0.33 -16.68 -0.73
C VAL A 163 0.82 -17.65 0.33
N ILE A 164 2.12 -17.68 0.62
CA ILE A 164 2.70 -18.60 1.61
C ILE A 164 2.07 -18.38 3.01
N PRO A 165 2.02 -17.15 3.56
CA PRO A 165 1.33 -16.91 4.84
C PRO A 165 -0.14 -17.30 4.82
N SER A 166 -0.85 -17.08 3.71
CA SER A 166 -2.27 -17.41 3.60
C SER A 166 -2.52 -18.92 3.60
N ILE A 167 -1.66 -19.70 2.94
CA ILE A 167 -1.74 -21.17 2.96
C ILE A 167 -1.54 -21.67 4.40
N ILE A 168 -0.47 -21.21 5.08
CA ILE A 168 -0.18 -21.60 6.46
C ILE A 168 -1.33 -21.22 7.40
N GLY A 169 -1.87 -20.01 7.27
CA GLY A 169 -3.03 -19.57 8.05
C GLY A 169 -4.29 -20.40 7.78
N SER A 170 -4.52 -20.78 6.52
CA SER A 170 -5.66 -21.61 6.11
C SER A 170 -5.60 -23.00 6.74
N PHE A 171 -4.42 -23.61 6.83
CA PHE A 171 -4.24 -24.87 7.57
C PHE A 171 -4.72 -24.72 9.01
N TYR A 172 -4.31 -23.66 9.73
CA TYR A 172 -4.73 -23.46 11.11
C TYR A 172 -6.25 -23.29 11.27
N VAL A 173 -6.89 -22.57 10.33
CA VAL A 173 -8.36 -22.37 10.34
C VAL A 173 -9.10 -23.70 10.18
N LEU A 174 -8.62 -24.60 9.33
CA LEU A 174 -9.27 -25.91 9.11
C LEU A 174 -9.20 -26.82 10.33
N TYR A 175 -8.18 -26.67 11.18
CA TYR A 175 -8.02 -27.43 12.43
C TYR A 175 -8.57 -26.70 13.66
N PHE A 176 -9.04 -25.47 13.52
CA PHE A 176 -9.54 -24.68 14.63
C PHE A 176 -10.86 -25.27 15.16
N LYS A 177 -10.85 -25.74 16.41
CA LYS A 177 -12.07 -26.17 17.11
C LYS A 177 -12.65 -24.98 17.85
N PHE A 178 -13.91 -24.66 17.57
CA PHE A 178 -14.61 -23.62 18.32
C PHE A 178 -14.64 -23.99 19.81
N PRO A 179 -14.36 -23.03 20.71
CA PRO A 179 -14.56 -23.26 22.14
C PRO A 179 -16.03 -23.62 22.36
N LYS A 180 -16.28 -24.73 23.07
CA LYS A 180 -17.65 -25.10 23.47
C LYS A 180 -18.19 -23.99 24.36
N VAL A 181 -19.27 -23.36 23.92
CA VAL A 181 -20.04 -22.46 24.76
C VAL A 181 -20.74 -23.36 25.78
N ASN A 182 -20.32 -23.31 27.03
CA ASN A 182 -21.05 -23.98 28.11
C ASN A 182 -22.34 -23.16 28.31
N GLU A 183 -23.48 -23.76 27.96
CA GLU A 183 -24.82 -23.27 28.35
C GLU A 183 -25.04 -23.42 29.86
#